data_AF-A0A931T0S9-F1
#
_entry.id   AF-A0A931T0S9-F1
#
_cell.length_a   1.000
_cell.length_b   1.000
_cell.length_c   1.000
_cell.angle_alpha   90.00
_cell.angle_beta   90.00
_cell.angle_gamma   90.00
#
_symmetry.space_group_name_H-M   'P 1'
#
loop_
_entity.id
_entity.type
_entity.pdbx_description
1 polymer ?
#
loop_
_entity_poly.entity_id
_entity_poly.type
_entity_poly.pdbx_seq_one_letter_code
_entity_poly.pdbx_strand_id
1 'polypeptide(L)'
;ANSKLFKAIYKTYAEEFSGLYLFPVTFQYERDEEDVRTIILFAAGKPGITKRDLTGTLGRLRKEKRVPPALKADYLGDYYDKPISTADVPVMTDDHSFTDILPVWGWEPERR
;
A
#
# COMPACT_ATOMS: atom_id res chain seq x y z
N ALA A 1 4.03 9.23 1.06
CA ALA A 1 3.47 9.95 -0.11
C ALA A 1 4.54 10.49 -1.07
N ASN A 2 5.79 10.76 -0.61
CA ASN A 2 6.84 11.36 -1.47
C ASN A 2 7.72 10.35 -2.23
N SER A 3 7.54 9.04 -2.04
CA SER A 3 8.32 8.03 -2.76
C SER A 3 7.88 7.93 -4.23
N LYS A 4 8.77 8.26 -5.16
CA LYS A 4 8.51 8.14 -6.61
C LYS A 4 8.22 6.70 -7.02
N LEU A 5 8.93 5.73 -6.44
CA LEU A 5 8.70 4.30 -6.69
C LEU A 5 7.28 3.89 -6.29
N PHE A 6 6.84 4.24 -5.07
CA PHE A 6 5.48 3.93 -4.62
C PHE A 6 4.43 4.57 -5.54
N LYS A 7 4.63 5.84 -5.93
CA LYS A 7 3.71 6.53 -6.83
C LYS A 7 3.64 5.86 -8.21
N ALA A 8 4.76 5.38 -8.73
CA ALA A 8 4.81 4.65 -10.00
C ALA A 8 4.09 3.30 -9.90
N ILE A 9 4.32 2.54 -8.83
CA ILE A 9 3.59 1.28 -8.54
C ILE A 9 2.09 1.57 -8.43
N TYR A 10 1.69 2.55 -7.61
CA TYR A 10 0.30 2.94 -7.43
C TYR A 10 -0.37 3.32 -8.75
N LYS A 11 0.29 4.15 -9.57
CA LYS A 11 -0.18 4.54 -10.89
C LYS A 11 -0.37 3.34 -11.81
N THR A 12 0.58 2.40 -11.80
CA THR A 12 0.53 1.18 -12.62
C THR A 12 -0.64 0.29 -12.23
N TYR A 13 -0.88 0.09 -10.93
CA TYR A 13 -2.04 -0.68 -10.47
C TYR A 13 -3.37 0.01 -10.81
N ALA A 14 -3.40 1.35 -10.85
CA ALA A 14 -4.59 2.11 -11.18
C ALA A 14 -5.03 1.95 -12.65
N GLU A 15 -4.14 1.50 -13.55
CA GLU A 15 -4.50 1.22 -14.94
C GLU A 15 -5.42 -0.01 -15.07
N GLU A 16 -5.29 -0.99 -14.16
CA GLU A 16 -6.05 -2.25 -14.20
C GLU A 16 -7.15 -2.31 -13.13
N PHE A 17 -6.89 -1.78 -11.94
CA PHE A 17 -7.79 -1.89 -10.79
C PHE A 17 -8.48 -0.57 -10.49
N SER A 18 -9.81 -0.60 -10.49
CA SER A 18 -10.62 0.57 -10.18
C SER A 18 -10.67 0.91 -8.68
N GLY A 19 -10.41 -0.06 -7.79
CA GLY A 19 -10.37 0.14 -6.34
C GLY A 19 -8.98 -0.07 -5.76
N LEU A 20 -8.36 0.99 -5.25
CA LEU A 20 -7.05 0.93 -4.58
C LEU A 20 -7.17 1.43 -3.13
N TYR A 21 -6.72 0.61 -2.16
CA TYR A 21 -6.85 0.89 -0.73
C TYR A 21 -5.51 0.74 -0.01
N LEU A 22 -5.12 1.75 0.76
CA LEU A 22 -3.77 1.86 1.32
C LEU A 22 -3.76 1.79 2.83
N PHE A 23 -2.84 0.97 3.35
CA PHE A 23 -2.61 0.76 4.77
C PHE A 23 -1.10 0.85 5.06
N PRO A 24 -0.59 2.03 5.47
CA PRO A 24 0.75 2.15 6.03
C PRO A 24 0.81 1.35 7.33
N VAL A 25 1.75 0.41 7.43
CA VAL A 25 1.95 -0.38 8.65
C VAL A 25 2.78 0.46 9.62
N THR A 26 2.39 0.50 10.89
CA THR A 26 3.04 1.29 11.97
C THR A 26 2.95 2.81 11.81
N PHE A 27 1.74 3.38 11.81
CA PHE A 27 1.54 4.79 12.17
C PHE A 27 1.68 4.98 13.69
N GLN A 28 2.83 4.62 14.27
CA GLN A 28 3.19 5.06 15.61
C GLN A 28 3.83 6.44 15.48
N TYR A 29 3.22 7.43 16.12
CA TYR A 29 3.54 8.87 16.05
C TYR A 29 5.00 9.24 16.46
N GLU A 30 5.82 8.27 16.87
CA GLU A 30 7.12 8.46 17.51
C GLU A 30 8.31 7.83 16.75
N ARG A 31 8.16 7.40 15.49
CA ARG A 31 9.33 7.00 14.67
C ARG A 31 9.55 7.95 13.50
N ASP A 32 10.80 8.36 13.39
CA ASP A 32 11.34 9.44 12.58
C ASP A 32 10.79 9.53 11.15
N GLU A 33 10.68 10.77 10.67
CA GLU A 33 10.19 11.11 9.33
C GLU A 33 11.07 10.54 8.20
N GLU A 34 12.28 10.06 8.51
CA GLU A 34 13.30 9.58 7.58
C GLU A 34 13.23 8.07 7.27
N ASP A 35 12.46 7.26 8.02
CA ASP A 35 12.51 5.80 7.89
C ASP A 35 11.57 5.23 6.80
N VAL A 36 12.08 4.19 6.12
CA VAL A 36 11.38 3.37 5.13
C VAL A 36 10.05 2.88 5.69
N ARG A 37 8.95 3.25 5.04
CA ARG A 37 7.59 2.90 5.48
C ARG A 37 7.05 1.73 4.67
N THR A 38 6.65 0.65 5.35
CA THR A 38 5.91 -0.43 4.72
C THR A 38 4.49 0.05 4.43
N ILE A 39 4.10 0.00 3.16
CA ILE A 39 2.75 0.33 2.69
C ILE A 39 2.14 -0.94 2.11
N ILE A 40 1.00 -1.35 2.65
CA ILE A 40 0.18 -2.40 2.06
C ILE A 40 -0.81 -1.73 1.10
N LEU A 41 -0.77 -2.15 -0.17
CA LEU A 41 -1.73 -1.75 -1.20
C LEU A 41 -2.64 -2.93 -1.51
N PHE A 42 -3.95 -2.75 -1.30
CA PHE A 42 -4.96 -3.67 -1.79
C PHE A 42 -5.54 -3.15 -3.09
N ALA A 43 -5.53 -4.00 -4.12
CA ALA A 43 -6.12 -3.71 -5.42
C ALA A 43 -7.37 -4.58 -5.64
N ALA A 44 -8.46 -3.95 -6.04
CA ALA A 44 -9.77 -4.57 -6.19
C ALA A 44 -10.41 -4.14 -7.51
N GLY A 45 -11.16 -5.06 -8.14
CA GLY A 45 -11.85 -4.79 -9.40
C GLY A 45 -13.05 -3.83 -9.29
N LYS A 46 -13.43 -3.41 -8.07
CA LYS A 46 -14.50 -2.43 -7.83
C LYS A 46 -14.05 -1.36 -6.83
N PRO A 47 -14.34 -0.08 -7.09
CA PRO A 47 -14.09 1.00 -6.15
C PRO A 47 -15.18 1.07 -5.07
N GLY A 48 -15.04 2.03 -4.17
CA GLY A 48 -16.14 2.50 -3.32
C GLY A 48 -16.19 1.89 -1.93
N ILE A 49 -15.21 1.09 -1.51
CA ILE A 49 -15.10 0.66 -0.12
C ILE A 49 -14.69 1.87 0.72
N THR A 50 -15.55 2.27 1.64
CA THR A 50 -15.27 3.39 2.57
C THR A 50 -14.70 2.88 3.88
N LYS A 51 -14.07 3.78 4.65
CA LYS A 51 -13.64 3.49 6.02
C LYS A 51 -14.78 2.96 6.89
N ARG A 52 -15.99 3.52 6.71
CA ARG A 52 -17.21 3.09 7.41
C ARG A 52 -17.58 1.65 7.08
N ASP A 53 -17.47 1.24 5.81
CA ASP A 53 -17.78 -0.13 5.38
C ASP A 53 -16.80 -1.14 5.99
N LEU A 54 -15.51 -0.76 6.04
CA LEU A 54 -14.47 -1.56 6.68
C LEU A 54 -14.73 -1.69 8.20
N THR A 55 -15.07 -0.59 8.88
CA THR A 55 -15.41 -0.63 10.31
C THR A 55 -16.63 -1.50 10.58
N GLY A 56 -17.68 -1.40 9.77
CA GLY A 56 -18.88 -2.24 9.87
C GLY A 56 -18.56 -3.72 9.67
N THR A 57 -17.73 -4.02 8.65
CA THR A 57 -17.28 -5.39 8.36
C THR A 57 -16.45 -5.97 9.50
N LEU A 58 -15.49 -5.21 10.04
CA LEU A 58 -14.70 -5.63 11.20
C LEU A 58 -15.58 -5.89 12.43
N GLY A 59 -16.55 -5.00 12.70
CA GLY A 59 -17.51 -5.18 13.79
C GLY A 59 -18.32 -6.47 13.66
N ARG A 60 -18.78 -6.79 12.44
CA ARG A 60 -19.48 -8.04 12.14
C ARG A 60 -18.58 -9.27 12.32
N LEU A 61 -17.38 -9.26 11.74
CA LEU A 61 -16.43 -10.38 11.85
C LEU A 61 -16.01 -10.66 13.30
N ARG A 62 -15.89 -9.62 14.14
CA ARG A 62 -15.64 -9.74 15.58
C ARG A 62 -16.79 -10.45 16.30
N LYS A 63 -18.04 -10.07 16.02
CA LYS A 63 -19.23 -10.74 16.57
C LYS A 63 -19.31 -12.21 16.16
N GLU A 64 -18.93 -12.50 14.92
CA GLU A 64 -18.86 -13.87 14.37
C GLU A 64 -17.64 -14.67 14.88
N LYS A 65 -16.75 -14.08 15.70
CA LYS A 65 -15.48 -14.68 16.16
C LYS A 65 -14.57 -15.16 15.02
N ARG A 66 -14.62 -14.47 13.86
CA ARG A 66 -13.84 -14.79 12.65
C ARG A 66 -12.53 -14.02 12.55
N VAL A 67 -12.22 -13.20 13.54
CA VAL A 67 -10.95 -12.46 13.66
C VAL A 67 -10.41 -12.61 15.09
N PRO A 68 -9.09 -12.55 15.29
CA PRO A 68 -8.50 -12.61 16.62
C PRO A 68 -9.03 -11.50 17.54
N PRO A 69 -9.27 -11.77 18.84
CA PRO A 69 -9.68 -10.73 19.80
C PRO A 69 -8.68 -9.57 19.90
N ALA A 70 -7.40 -9.88 19.68
CA ALA A 70 -6.29 -8.91 19.69
C ALA A 70 -6.29 -7.94 18.49
N LEU A 71 -7.05 -8.23 17.42
CA LEU A 71 -7.19 -7.31 16.30
C LEU A 71 -8.03 -6.12 16.75
N LYS A 72 -7.38 -5.02 17.10
CA LYS A 72 -7.99 -3.78 17.57
C LYS A 72 -8.60 -2.99 16.39
N ALA A 73 -9.44 -2.00 16.69
CA ALA A 73 -10.07 -1.16 15.66
C ALA A 73 -9.17 -0.03 15.16
N ASP A 74 -8.08 0.24 15.88
CA ASP A 74 -7.03 1.22 15.55
C ASP A 74 -6.31 0.93 14.24
N TYR A 75 -6.23 -0.33 13.80
CA TYR A 75 -5.70 -0.70 12.47
C TYR A 75 -6.42 -0.03 11.29
N LEU A 76 -7.71 0.32 11.44
CA LEU A 76 -8.43 1.10 10.43
C LEU A 76 -8.11 2.60 10.51
N GLY A 77 -7.46 3.04 11.59
CA GLY A 77 -6.88 4.38 11.73
C GLY A 77 -5.86 4.66 10.64
N ASP A 78 -5.08 3.65 10.28
CA ASP A 78 -4.01 3.73 9.26
C ASP A 78 -4.55 3.78 7.83
N TYR A 79 -5.85 3.55 7.59
CA TYR A 79 -6.42 3.63 6.25
C TYR A 79 -6.24 5.04 5.67
N TYR A 80 -5.47 5.13 4.59
CA TYR A 80 -5.17 6.37 3.88
C TYR A 80 -6.14 6.54 2.71
N ASP A 81 -7.02 7.54 2.80
CA ASP A 81 -8.10 7.81 1.84
C ASP A 81 -7.91 9.11 1.05
N LYS A 82 -6.80 9.82 1.27
CA LYS A 82 -6.49 11.05 0.53
C LYS A 82 -6.00 10.72 -0.89
N PRO A 83 -6.26 11.60 -1.87
CA PRO A 83 -5.73 11.43 -3.22
C PRO A 83 -4.19 11.35 -3.23
N ILE A 84 -3.65 10.46 -4.05
CA ILE A 84 -2.21 10.41 -4.36
C ILE A 84 -2.00 11.05 -5.72
N SER A 85 -1.25 12.15 -5.76
CA SER A 85 -0.81 12.73 -7.02
C SER A 85 0.19 11.80 -7.70
N THR A 86 0.01 11.49 -8.98
CA THR A 86 0.91 10.61 -9.77
C THR A 86 1.33 11.25 -11.10
N ALA A 87 1.14 12.56 -11.24
CA ALA A 87 1.41 13.29 -12.48
C ALA A 87 2.90 13.33 -12.85
N ASP A 88 3.79 13.25 -11.86
CA ASP A 88 5.25 13.37 -11.96
C ASP A 88 5.98 12.02 -12.11
N VAL A 89 5.24 10.90 -12.20
CA VAL A 89 5.83 9.56 -12.35
C VAL A 89 5.23 8.82 -13.54
N PRO A 90 6.02 8.03 -14.27
CA PRO A 90 5.51 7.20 -15.35
C PRO A 90 4.76 5.98 -14.81
N VAL A 91 3.99 5.33 -15.69
CA VAL A 91 3.53 3.95 -15.47
C VAL A 91 4.75 3.04 -15.62
N MET A 92 4.86 2.02 -14.76
CA MET A 92 5.92 1.03 -14.88
C MET A 92 5.60 0.11 -16.05
N THR A 93 6.52 0.06 -17.01
CA THR A 93 6.50 -0.85 -18.16
C THR A 93 7.78 -1.69 -18.13
N ASP A 94 7.91 -2.69 -18.99
CA ASP A 94 9.17 -3.44 -19.10
C ASP A 94 10.36 -2.51 -19.44
N ASP A 95 10.12 -1.54 -20.34
CA ASP A 95 11.08 -0.47 -20.69
C ASP A 95 11.37 0.53 -19.55
N HIS A 96 10.56 0.50 -18.49
CA HIS A 96 10.67 1.39 -17.33
C HIS A 96 10.47 0.62 -16.02
N SER A 97 11.26 -0.44 -15.85
CA SER A 97 11.30 -1.24 -14.62
C SER A 97 12.38 -0.68 -13.68
N PHE A 98 12.01 -0.44 -12.41
CA PHE A 98 12.94 0.02 -11.37
C PHE A 98 13.81 -1.13 -10.83
N THR A 99 14.42 -1.92 -11.73
CA THR A 99 15.32 -3.02 -11.36
C THR A 99 16.52 -2.51 -10.54
N ASP A 100 16.93 -1.26 -10.75
CA ASP A 100 18.06 -0.63 -10.06
C ASP A 100 17.81 -0.31 -8.58
N ILE A 101 16.55 -0.36 -8.11
CA ILE A 101 16.16 -0.01 -6.73
C ILE A 101 15.95 -1.26 -5.85
N LEU A 102 15.97 -2.46 -6.43
CA LEU A 102 15.85 -3.69 -5.65
C LEU A 102 17.15 -3.91 -4.87
N PRO A 103 17.10 -4.20 -3.56
CA PRO A 103 18.28 -4.64 -2.82
C PRO A 103 18.68 -6.00 -3.37
N VAL A 104 19.68 -6.00 -4.25
CA VAL A 104 20.18 -7.23 -4.84
C VAL A 104 21.08 -7.92 -3.81
N TRP A 105 20.49 -8.73 -2.95
CA TRP A 105 21.25 -9.60 -2.04
C TRP A 105 21.75 -10.83 -2.82
N GLY A 106 23.06 -10.87 -3.09
CA GLY A 106 23.75 -12.07 -3.59
C GLY A 106 23.82 -12.26 -5.12
N TRP A 107 23.63 -11.21 -5.92
CA TRP A 107 23.85 -11.30 -7.36
C TRP A 107 25.21 -10.70 -7.73
N GLU A 108 26.06 -11.50 -8.37
CA GLU A 108 27.21 -11.03 -9.11
C GLU A 108 26.88 -11.07 -10.61
N PRO A 109 27.01 -9.96 -11.36
CA PRO A 109 26.89 -10.02 -12.82
C PRO A 109 27.98 -10.94 -13.36
N GLU A 110 27.60 -11.87 -14.25
CA GLU A 110 28.57 -12.68 -15.00
C GLU A 110 29.58 -11.75 -15.67
N ARG A 111 30.83 -11.81 -15.21
CA ARG A 111 31.95 -11.11 -15.84
C ARG A 111 32.15 -11.72 -17.23
N ARG A 112 31.81 -10.97 -18.27
CA ARG A 112 32.27 -11.24 -19.63
C ARG A 112 33.72 -10.81 -19.79
#